data_AF-A0A7J4R8P9-F1
#
_entry.id   AF-A0A7J4R8P9-F1
#
_cell.length_a   1.000
_cell.length_b   1.000
_cell.length_c   1.000
_cell.angle_alpha   90.00
_cell.angle_beta   90.00
_cell.angle_gamma   90.00
#
_symmetry.space_group_name_H-M   'P 1'
#
loop_
_entity.id
_entity.type
_entity.pdbx_description
1 polymer ?
#
loop_
_entity_poly.entity_id
_entity_poly.type
_entity_poly.pdbx_seq_one_letter_code
_entity_poly.pdbx_strand_id
1 'polypeptide(L)'
;MRYKCRSLILGKKKDRKARDDTNPELCLCFVNLCNENNPHLSEHLPFKFLEFEIHKVIIEGLDVYFLVPGKDIVINNLESVDIVQEGPHLFIRGKQGKESKAGKKAGR
;
A
#
# COMPACT_ATOMS: atom_id res chain seq x y z
N MET A 1 -11.47 4.07 6.94
CA MET A 1 -11.81 4.81 5.70
C MET A 1 -11.87 3.84 4.53
N ARG A 2 -12.84 4.00 3.62
CA ARG A 2 -12.99 3.14 2.43
C ARG A 2 -12.66 3.90 1.15
N TYR A 3 -11.90 3.28 0.25
CA TYR A 3 -11.50 3.86 -1.03
C TYR A 3 -11.77 2.89 -2.19
N LYS A 4 -12.13 3.44 -3.35
CA LYS A 4 -12.07 2.72 -4.64
C LYS A 4 -10.70 3.00 -5.25
N CYS A 5 -9.94 1.96 -5.55
CA CYS A 5 -8.64 2.04 -6.22
C CYS A 5 -8.37 0.70 -6.93
N ARG A 6 -7.40 0.67 -7.84
CA ARG A 6 -6.96 -0.57 -8.50
C ARG A 6 -5.77 -1.21 -7.80
N SER A 7 -4.92 -0.40 -7.19
CA SER A 7 -3.83 -0.90 -6.36
C SER A 7 -3.50 0.07 -5.23
N LEU A 8 -2.66 -0.39 -4.31
CA LEU A 8 -1.96 0.47 -3.36
C LEU A 8 -0.49 0.07 -3.24
N ILE A 9 0.35 1.05 -2.92
CA ILE A 9 1.73 0.85 -2.48
C ILE A 9 1.80 1.22 -0.99
N LEU A 10 2.35 0.30 -0.21
CA LEU A 10 2.53 0.42 1.23
C LEU A 10 4.03 0.35 1.52
N GLY A 11 4.53 1.28 2.33
CA GLY A 11 5.94 1.23 2.73
C GLY A 11 6.23 2.02 3.99
N LYS A 12 7.44 1.81 4.50
CA LYS A 12 7.97 2.58 5.64
C LYS A 12 8.68 3.83 5.11
N LYS A 13 8.27 5.00 5.60
CA LYS A 13 8.95 6.25 5.28
C LYS A 13 10.27 6.31 6.06
N LYS A 14 11.37 6.56 5.36
CA LYS A 14 12.70 6.76 5.97
C LYS A 14 12.86 8.20 6.41
N ASP A 15 12.04 8.68 7.34
CA ASP A 15 12.28 10.00 7.92
C ASP A 15 12.89 9.86 9.32
N ARG A 16 14.12 10.36 9.48
CA ARG A 16 14.81 10.39 10.79
C ARG A 16 14.27 11.48 11.70
N LYS A 17 13.60 12.51 11.15
CA LYS A 17 13.07 13.65 11.92
C LYS A 17 11.66 13.43 12.46
N ALA A 18 10.93 12.47 11.90
CA ALA A 18 9.57 12.14 12.32
C ALA A 18 9.53 10.96 13.31
N ARG A 19 10.69 10.58 13.86
CA ARG A 19 10.73 9.62 14.94
C ARG A 19 10.40 10.41 16.21
N ASP A 20 9.20 10.19 16.73
CA ASP A 20 8.85 10.68 18.05
C ASP A 20 9.74 9.95 19.07
N ASP A 21 10.67 10.68 19.69
CA ASP A 21 11.56 10.14 20.72
C ASP A 21 10.79 9.64 21.95
N THR A 22 9.50 10.04 22.08
CA THR A 22 8.63 9.54 23.15
C THR A 22 7.98 8.19 22.83
N ASN A 23 7.88 7.80 21.55
CA ASN A 23 7.27 6.55 21.09
C ASN A 23 8.18 5.82 20.07
N PRO A 24 9.35 5.29 20.50
CA PRO A 24 10.39 4.77 19.61
C PRO A 24 9.99 3.55 18.77
N GLU A 25 8.91 2.86 19.15
CA GLU A 25 8.28 1.74 18.47
C GLU A 25 7.39 2.14 17.29
N LEU A 26 6.98 3.40 17.20
CA LEU A 26 6.18 3.90 16.10
C LEU A 26 7.07 4.33 14.93
N CYS A 27 6.55 4.15 13.72
CA CYS A 27 7.20 4.52 12.48
C CYS A 27 6.19 5.14 11.52
N LEU A 28 6.62 6.13 10.77
CA LEU A 28 5.83 6.64 9.65
C LEU A 28 5.73 5.58 8.56
N CYS A 29 4.49 5.24 8.22
CA CYS A 29 4.11 4.39 7.12
C CYS A 29 3.31 5.21 6.10
N PHE A 30 3.58 5.01 4.82
CA PHE A 30 2.78 5.61 3.76
C PHE A 30 1.89 4.56 3.10
N VAL A 31 0.68 4.97 2.71
CA VAL A 31 -0.23 4.22 1.86
C VAL A 31 -0.61 5.09 0.68
N ASN A 32 -0.11 4.73 -0.49
CA ASN A 32 -0.37 5.44 -1.73
C ASN A 32 -1.39 4.66 -2.56
N LEU A 33 -2.49 5.29 -2.93
CA LEU A 33 -3.57 4.66 -3.71
C LEU A 33 -3.44 5.02 -5.19
N CYS A 34 -3.57 4.02 -6.06
CA CYS A 34 -3.37 4.16 -7.50
C CYS A 34 -4.58 3.68 -8.30
N ASN A 35 -4.75 4.26 -9.49
CA ASN A 35 -5.86 3.95 -10.41
C ASN A 35 -5.55 2.80 -11.39
N GLU A 36 -4.38 2.19 -11.27
CA GLU A 36 -3.92 1.08 -12.11
C GLU A 36 -3.16 0.03 -11.31
N ASN A 37 -2.99 -1.16 -11.89
CA ASN A 37 -2.15 -2.20 -11.31
C ASN A 37 -0.67 -1.96 -11.63
N ASN A 38 0.21 -2.53 -10.82
CA ASN A 38 1.66 -2.40 -10.94
C ASN A 38 2.13 -0.95 -11.10
N PRO A 39 1.71 -0.04 -10.20
CA PRO A 39 2.04 1.39 -10.31
C PRO A 39 3.55 1.67 -10.26
N HIS A 40 4.35 0.75 -9.71
CA HIS A 40 5.81 0.84 -9.70
C HIS A 40 6.46 0.66 -11.08
N LEU A 41 5.71 0.22 -12.08
CA LEU A 41 6.14 0.09 -13.48
C LEU A 41 5.59 1.21 -14.37
N SER A 42 4.91 2.19 -13.78
CA SER A 42 4.22 3.25 -14.48
C SER A 42 4.74 4.63 -14.07
N GLU A 43 4.51 5.61 -14.92
CA GLU A 43 4.80 7.03 -14.65
C GLU A 43 3.63 7.74 -13.95
N HIS A 44 2.46 7.09 -13.83
CA HIS A 44 1.30 7.70 -13.19
C HIS A 44 1.48 7.81 -11.68
N LEU A 45 1.27 9.02 -11.17
CA LEU A 45 1.32 9.28 -9.74
C LEU A 45 0.12 8.68 -9.00
N PRO A 46 0.30 8.27 -7.73
CA PRO A 46 -0.81 7.96 -6.85
C PRO A 46 -1.81 9.12 -6.78
N PHE A 47 -3.11 8.81 -6.79
CA PHE A 47 -4.16 9.84 -6.67
C PHE A 47 -4.42 10.23 -5.22
N LYS A 48 -3.96 9.41 -4.26
CA LYS A 48 -4.05 9.69 -2.83
C LYS A 48 -2.79 9.23 -2.12
N PHE A 49 -2.25 10.12 -1.30
CA PHE A 49 -1.13 9.87 -0.40
C PHE A 49 -1.68 9.91 1.02
N LEU A 50 -1.50 8.83 1.76
CA LEU A 50 -1.88 8.73 3.17
C LEU A 50 -0.63 8.42 3.97
N GLU A 51 -0.51 9.05 5.14
CA GLU A 51 0.59 8.80 6.07
C GLU A 51 0.02 8.48 7.45
N PHE A 52 0.63 7.50 8.12
CA PHE A 52 0.20 7.02 9.43
C PHE A 52 1.43 6.79 10.32
N GLU A 53 1.34 7.19 11.58
CA GLU A 53 2.33 6.84 12.59
C GLU A 53 1.86 5.60 13.35
N ILE A 54 2.53 4.47 13.13
CA ILE A 54 2.06 3.15 13.54
C ILE A 54 3.22 2.23 13.93
N HIS A 55 2.91 1.24 14.76
CA HIS A 55 3.81 0.15 15.12
C HIS A 55 3.83 -0.96 14.04
N LYS A 56 2.66 -1.32 13.50
CA LYS A 56 2.56 -2.37 12.47
C LYS A 56 1.35 -2.21 11.56
N VAL A 57 1.42 -2.86 10.40
CA VAL A 57 0.33 -3.01 9.44
C VAL A 57 -0.15 -4.46 9.44
N ILE A 58 -1.46 -4.66 9.46
CA ILE A 58 -2.13 -5.96 9.41
C ILE A 58 -2.92 -6.00 8.10
N ILE A 59 -2.58 -6.94 7.22
CA ILE A 59 -3.23 -7.12 5.92
C ILE A 59 -3.99 -8.44 5.97
N GLU A 60 -5.29 -8.42 5.66
CA GLU A 60 -6.16 -9.59 5.77
C GLU A 60 -6.89 -9.86 4.46
N GLY A 61 -6.81 -11.11 3.98
CA GLY A 61 -7.58 -11.59 2.83
C GLY A 61 -7.24 -10.95 1.48
N LEU A 62 -5.99 -10.47 1.32
CA LEU A 62 -5.52 -9.83 0.10
C LEU A 62 -4.24 -10.50 -0.40
N ASP A 63 -4.12 -10.64 -1.73
CA ASP A 63 -2.89 -11.02 -2.40
C ASP A 63 -1.90 -9.84 -2.39
N VAL A 64 -0.71 -10.08 -1.84
CA VAL A 64 0.32 -9.06 -1.64
C VAL A 64 1.60 -9.41 -2.40
N TYR A 65 2.24 -8.39 -2.96
CA TYR A 65 3.47 -8.50 -3.73
C TYR A 65 4.54 -7.68 -3.01
N PHE A 66 5.58 -8.35 -2.52
CA PHE A 66 6.69 -7.66 -1.86
C PHE A 66 7.73 -7.21 -2.88
N LEU A 67 7.92 -5.89 -3.01
CA LEU A 67 8.93 -5.28 -3.88
C LEU A 67 10.27 -5.22 -3.15
N VAL A 68 11.07 -6.28 -3.31
CA VAL A 68 12.40 -6.42 -2.69
C VAL A 68 13.31 -5.20 -2.90
N PRO A 69 13.38 -4.55 -4.09
CA PRO A 69 14.25 -3.39 -4.28
C PRO A 69 13.87 -2.16 -3.44
N GLY A 70 12.56 -1.91 -3.27
CA GLY A 70 12.04 -0.76 -2.51
C GLY A 70 11.84 -1.05 -1.02
N LYS A 71 11.67 -2.34 -0.66
CA LYS A 71 11.15 -2.81 0.63
C LYS A 71 9.69 -2.39 0.87
N ASP A 72 8.95 -2.25 -0.21
CA ASP A 72 7.54 -1.86 -0.21
C ASP A 72 6.66 -3.07 -0.53
N ILE A 73 5.39 -2.99 -0.15
CA ILE A 73 4.35 -3.94 -0.52
C ILE A 73 3.45 -3.29 -1.56
N VAL A 74 3.12 -4.02 -2.61
CA VAL A 74 2.08 -3.66 -3.57
C VAL A 74 0.92 -4.64 -3.43
N ILE A 75 -0.29 -4.09 -3.41
CA ILE A 75 -1.53 -4.86 -3.46
C ILE A 75 -2.26 -4.45 -4.73
N ASN A 76 -2.38 -5.38 -5.67
CA ASN A 76 -3.00 -5.16 -6.99
C ASN A 76 -4.45 -5.65 -7.02
N ASN A 77 -5.12 -5.43 -8.14
CA ASN A 77 -6.43 -5.98 -8.47
C ASN A 77 -7.52 -5.57 -7.48
N LEU A 78 -7.36 -4.45 -6.78
CA LEU A 78 -8.37 -3.95 -5.85
C LEU A 78 -9.60 -3.44 -6.63
N GLU A 79 -10.77 -3.73 -6.09
CA GLU A 79 -12.02 -3.02 -6.39
C GLU A 79 -12.26 -1.93 -5.34
N SER A 80 -11.95 -2.25 -4.08
CA SER A 80 -11.98 -1.32 -2.96
C SER A 80 -11.04 -1.77 -1.84
N VAL A 81 -10.53 -0.80 -1.07
CA VAL A 81 -9.73 -1.03 0.13
C VAL A 81 -10.31 -0.26 1.32
N ASP A 82 -10.34 -0.91 2.47
CA ASP A 82 -10.66 -0.36 3.77
C ASP A 82 -9.36 -0.23 4.57
N ILE A 83 -9.04 1.00 4.96
CA ILE A 83 -7.85 1.37 5.75
C ILE A 83 -8.35 1.93 7.07
N VAL A 84 -8.10 1.23 8.17
CA VAL A 84 -8.57 1.61 9.52
C VAL A 84 -7.39 1.60 10.47
N GLN A 85 -7.17 2.71 11.16
CA GLN A 85 -6.19 2.76 12.24
C GLN A 85 -6.91 2.51 13.57
N GLU A 86 -6.44 1.52 14.33
CA GLU A 86 -6.91 1.22 15.69
C GLU A 86 -5.69 1.27 16.62
N GLY A 87 -5.60 2.33 17.42
CA GLY A 87 -4.42 2.61 18.23
C GLY A 87 -3.15 2.69 17.36
N PRO A 88 -2.08 1.95 17.69
CA PRO A 88 -0.83 1.96 16.94
C PRO A 88 -0.83 1.00 15.75
N HIS A 89 -1.96 0.39 15.38
CA HIS A 89 -2.04 -0.62 14.33
C HIS A 89 -2.86 -0.12 13.14
N LEU A 90 -2.36 -0.39 11.93
CA LEU A 90 -3.09 -0.10 10.69
C LEU A 90 -3.64 -1.40 10.09
N PHE A 91 -4.95 -1.47 9.92
CA PHE A 91 -5.62 -2.58 9.26
C PHE A 91 -5.88 -2.22 7.80
N ILE A 92 -5.46 -3.10 6.89
CA ILE A 92 -5.73 -3.02 5.45
C ILE A 92 -6.51 -4.25 5.04
N ARG A 93 -7.77 -4.02 4.67
CA ARG A 93 -8.72 -5.02 4.19
C ARG A 93 -9.26 -4.57 2.85
N GLY A 94 -9.85 -5.47 2.07
CA GLY A 94 -10.45 -5.03 0.82
C GLY A 94 -11.06 -6.15 0.02
N LYS A 95 -11.46 -5.80 -1.19
CA LYS A 95 -11.98 -6.73 -2.18
C LYS A 95 -11.09 -6.68 -3.40
N GLN A 96 -10.58 -7.83 -3.81
CA GLN A 96 -9.87 -8.00 -5.08
C GLN A 96 -10.79 -8.59 -6.14
N GLY A 97 -10.67 -8.05 -7.36
CA GLY A 97 -11.24 -8.62 -8.56
C GLY A 97 -10.32 -9.69 -9.15
N LYS A 98 -10.83 -10.45 -10.12
CA LYS A 98 -9.98 -11.34 -10.92
C LYS A 98 -8.99 -10.50 -11.72
N GLU A 99 -7.74 -10.95 -11.75
CA GLU A 99 -6.69 -10.35 -12.57
C GLU A 99 -7.16 -10.33 -14.03
N SER A 100 -7.36 -9.14 -14.59
CA SER A 100 -7.68 -9.03 -16.01
C SER A 100 -6.44 -9.47 -16.77
N LYS A 101 -6.55 -10.51 -17.62
CA LYS A 101 -5.49 -11.03 -18.50
C LYS A 101 -4.97 -10.02 -19.55
N ALA A 102 -5.12 -8.72 -19.33
CA ALA A 102 -4.63 -7.65 -20.17
C ALA A 102 -3.18 -7.31 -19.79
N GLY A 103 -2.27 -8.26 -20.01
CA GLY A 103 -0.86 -8.08 -19.65
C GLY A 103 0.09 -9.13 -20.20
N LYS A 104 -0.34 -10.00 -21.12
CA LYS A 104 0.60 -10.77 -21.95
C LYS A 104 1.05 -9.88 -23.10
N LYS A 105 1.94 -8.91 -22.83
CA LYS A 105 2.80 -8.40 -23.92
C LYS A 105 3.85 -9.48 -24.15
N ALA A 106 3.70 -10.14 -25.29
CA ALA A 106 4.70 -11.03 -25.86
C ALA A 106 6.05 -10.30 -26.01
N GLY A 107 7.12 -11.03 -25.79
CA GLY A 107 8.50 -10.62 -26.10
C GLY A 107 9.45 -11.33 -25.15
N ARG A 108 10.45 -12.09 -25.59
CA ARG A 108 10.93 -12.42 -26.94
C ARG A 108 11.69 -13.73 -26.82
#